data_AF-A0A1H8NG01-F1
#
_entry.id   AF-A0A1H8NG01-F1
#
_cell.length_a   1.000
_cell.length_b   1.000
_cell.length_c   1.000
_cell.angle_alpha   90.00
_cell.angle_beta   90.00
_cell.angle_gamma   90.00
#
_symmetry.space_group_name_H-M   'P 1'
#
loop_
_entity.id
_entity.type
_entity.pdbx_description
1 polymer ?
#
loop_
_entity_poly.entity_id
_entity_poly.type
_entity_poly.pdbx_seq_one_letter_code
_entity_poly.pdbx_strand_id
1 'polypeptide(L)'
;MIGAAKQEAGVASAAKLPLRVAASGFASSPAIVYRALTGGLPADALIDDDHAFDRHVLASILSAAMAEPGPINARCGLGADDFVALVTSFFPHISVLLSVLASGEPDVDEEAAMVRDLLLAHRSTPGEVGRWLATMVARRAMEPDHLWEDLGLRDRTELTRLLMRHFGPLARDNTRNMRWKRFFYRKLCEDDGMVMCSAPVCSQCNDFAECFGDESGESRMAGRRREIEQRAAGVS
;
A
#
# COMPACT_ATOMS: atom_id res chain seq x y z
N MET A 1 31.96 -68.09 -9.46
CA MET A 1 31.97 -67.20 -8.29
C MET A 1 32.89 -66.03 -8.59
N ILE A 2 32.37 -64.81 -8.43
CA ILE A 2 33.00 -63.50 -8.17
C ILE A 2 32.06 -62.48 -8.84
N GLY A 3 31.18 -61.89 -8.03
CA GLY A 3 30.21 -60.90 -8.44
C GLY A 3 30.85 -59.52 -8.57
N ALA A 4 30.53 -58.81 -9.64
CA ALA A 4 30.85 -57.40 -9.80
C ALA A 4 29.70 -56.57 -9.22
N ALA A 5 29.99 -55.84 -8.13
CA ALA A 5 29.07 -54.91 -7.50
C ALA A 5 28.87 -53.69 -8.40
N LYS A 6 27.62 -53.42 -8.78
CA LYS A 6 27.19 -52.12 -9.31
C LYS A 6 27.16 -51.12 -8.16
N GLN A 7 27.85 -50.00 -8.31
CA GLN A 7 27.82 -48.89 -7.38
C GLN A 7 26.80 -47.88 -7.90
N GLU A 8 25.62 -47.84 -7.28
CA GLU A 8 24.62 -46.81 -7.53
C GLU A 8 24.98 -45.56 -6.72
N ALA A 9 25.34 -44.49 -7.43
CA ALA A 9 25.54 -43.17 -6.84
C ALA A 9 24.17 -42.58 -6.49
N GLY A 10 23.78 -42.69 -5.22
CA GLY A 10 22.64 -41.97 -4.67
C GLY A 10 22.90 -40.46 -4.70
N VAL A 11 22.16 -39.74 -5.53
CA VAL A 11 22.10 -38.28 -5.49
C VAL A 11 21.37 -37.90 -4.21
N ALA A 12 22.13 -37.41 -3.22
CA ALA A 12 21.59 -36.83 -2.00
C ALA A 12 20.81 -35.56 -2.37
N SER A 13 19.48 -35.67 -2.34
CA SER A 13 18.56 -34.54 -2.44
C SER A 13 18.81 -33.61 -1.25
N ALA A 14 19.40 -32.44 -1.53
CA ALA A 14 19.61 -31.39 -0.56
C ALA A 14 18.25 -30.89 -0.07
N ALA A 15 17.88 -31.31 1.13
CA ALA A 15 16.68 -30.86 1.83
C ALA A 15 16.73 -29.33 1.99
N LYS A 16 15.91 -28.62 1.21
CA LYS A 16 15.59 -27.21 1.43
C LYS A 16 14.76 -27.11 2.72
N LEU A 17 15.42 -26.93 3.85
CA LEU A 17 14.77 -26.56 5.11
C LEU A 17 14.31 -25.08 5.03
N PRO A 18 13.13 -24.72 5.57
CA PRO A 18 12.32 -23.65 5.03
C PRO A 18 12.53 -22.35 5.81
N LEU A 19 13.25 -21.40 5.21
CA LEU A 19 13.30 -20.02 5.72
C LEU A 19 11.88 -19.40 5.85
N ARG A 20 10.91 -19.93 5.10
CA ARG A 20 9.51 -19.47 5.08
C ARG A 20 8.76 -19.67 6.41
N VAL A 21 9.10 -20.67 7.22
CA VAL A 21 8.35 -20.99 8.45
C VAL A 21 8.70 -20.02 9.59
N ALA A 22 9.87 -19.39 9.56
CA ALA A 22 10.27 -18.39 10.56
C ALA A 22 9.67 -17.00 10.29
N ALA A 23 9.34 -16.67 9.03
CA ALA A 23 8.77 -15.37 8.67
C ALA A 23 7.31 -15.21 9.12
N SER A 24 6.56 -16.31 9.26
CA SER A 24 5.16 -16.31 9.70
C SER A 24 4.95 -15.85 11.15
N GLY A 25 5.99 -15.93 12.00
CA GLY A 25 5.92 -15.51 13.41
C GLY A 25 6.20 -14.02 13.65
N PHE A 26 7.04 -13.39 12.81
CA PHE A 26 7.41 -11.97 12.92
C PHE A 26 6.31 -11.01 12.44
N ALA A 27 5.36 -11.50 11.62
CA ALA A 27 4.36 -10.69 10.92
C ALA A 27 3.06 -10.45 11.69
N SER A 28 3.00 -10.78 12.99
CA SER A 28 1.74 -10.66 13.76
C SER A 28 1.41 -9.22 14.18
N SER A 29 2.36 -8.27 14.08
CA SER A 29 2.10 -6.86 14.41
C SER A 29 2.84 -5.89 13.48
N PRO A 30 2.13 -4.95 12.82
CA PRO A 30 2.74 -3.86 12.07
C PRO A 30 3.79 -3.09 12.87
N ALA A 31 3.60 -2.93 14.19
CA ALA A 31 4.55 -2.21 15.04
C ALA A 31 5.92 -2.90 15.16
N ILE A 32 5.97 -4.24 15.12
CA ILE A 32 7.23 -4.99 15.13
C ILE A 32 7.98 -4.79 13.82
N VAL A 33 7.27 -4.87 12.70
CA VAL A 33 7.83 -4.64 11.36
C VAL A 33 8.36 -3.22 11.25
N TYR A 34 7.56 -2.23 11.67
CA TYR A 34 7.96 -0.82 11.68
C TYR A 34 9.22 -0.62 12.51
N ARG A 35 9.32 -1.25 13.69
CA ARG A 35 10.51 -1.18 14.53
C ARG A 35 11.73 -1.82 13.88
N ALA A 36 11.58 -2.93 13.17
CA ALA A 36 12.68 -3.53 12.42
C ALA A 36 13.17 -2.63 11.27
N LEU A 37 12.24 -1.95 10.58
CA LEU A 37 12.54 -0.98 9.53
C LEU A 37 13.22 0.27 10.08
N THR A 38 12.72 0.82 11.19
CA THR A 38 13.05 2.18 11.61
C THR A 38 13.96 2.28 12.83
N GLY A 39 13.99 1.26 13.70
CA GLY A 39 14.64 1.26 15.00
C GLY A 39 13.74 1.69 16.17
N GLY A 40 12.56 2.24 15.92
CA GLY A 40 11.64 2.78 16.93
C GLY A 40 10.18 2.37 16.72
N LEU A 41 9.27 2.79 17.60
CA LEU A 41 7.84 2.59 17.40
C LEU A 41 7.25 3.70 16.51
N PRO A 42 6.13 3.46 15.80
CA PRO A 42 5.48 4.49 14.98
C PRO A 42 5.13 5.75 15.77
N ALA A 43 4.65 5.59 17.01
CA ALA A 43 4.27 6.69 17.88
C ALA A 43 5.43 7.64 18.19
N ASP A 44 6.65 7.11 18.30
CA ASP A 44 7.86 7.84 18.69
C ASP A 44 8.65 8.35 17.46
N ALA A 45 8.13 8.18 16.25
CA ALA A 45 8.81 8.57 15.03
C ALA A 45 8.97 10.10 14.96
N LEU A 46 10.24 10.54 14.94
CA LEU A 46 10.61 11.92 14.63
C LEU A 46 10.54 12.12 13.11
N ILE A 47 9.65 13.01 12.69
CA ILE A 47 9.33 13.27 11.28
C ILE A 47 9.55 14.74 10.92
N ASP A 48 10.52 15.39 11.57
CA ASP A 48 10.69 16.85 11.53
C ASP A 48 11.17 17.35 10.16
N ASP A 49 11.97 16.52 9.47
CA ASP A 49 12.40 16.77 8.10
C ASP A 49 11.71 15.87 7.08
N ASP A 50 11.87 16.26 5.83
CA ASP A 50 11.26 15.63 4.67
C ASP A 50 11.72 14.18 4.44
N HIS A 51 13.01 13.90 4.61
CA HIS A 51 13.54 12.55 4.40
C HIS A 51 13.13 11.61 5.53
N ALA A 52 13.16 12.09 6.78
CA ALA A 52 12.66 11.35 7.94
C ALA A 52 11.16 11.03 7.81
N PHE A 53 10.38 12.00 7.33
CA PHE A 53 8.96 11.80 7.05
C PHE A 53 8.71 10.79 5.93
N ASP A 54 9.41 10.90 4.80
CA ASP A 54 9.28 9.97 3.68
C ASP A 54 9.64 8.54 4.15
N ARG A 55 10.72 8.39 4.93
CA ARG A 55 11.10 7.12 5.55
C ARG A 55 10.03 6.56 6.49
N HIS A 56 9.41 7.41 7.31
CA HIS A 56 8.31 7.02 8.20
C HIS A 56 7.12 6.50 7.39
N VAL A 57 6.66 7.25 6.39
CA VAL A 57 5.52 6.86 5.54
C VAL A 57 5.80 5.52 4.84
N LEU A 58 6.97 5.37 4.23
CA LEU A 58 7.35 4.12 3.57
C LEU A 58 7.37 2.94 4.55
N ALA A 59 7.91 3.15 5.75
CA ALA A 59 7.93 2.10 6.78
C ALA A 59 6.52 1.73 7.25
N SER A 60 5.64 2.70 7.43
CA SER A 60 4.24 2.48 7.82
C SER A 60 3.49 1.63 6.80
N ILE A 61 3.62 1.97 5.50
CA ILE A 61 2.93 1.21 4.45
C ILE A 61 3.48 -0.21 4.32
N LEU A 62 4.80 -0.38 4.37
CA LEU A 62 5.43 -1.72 4.34
C LEU A 62 5.00 -2.55 5.55
N SER A 63 4.85 -1.93 6.72
CA SER A 63 4.41 -2.60 7.94
C SER A 63 2.95 -3.05 7.87
N ALA A 64 2.07 -2.21 7.33
CA ALA A 64 0.68 -2.56 7.05
C ALA A 64 0.61 -3.71 6.03
N ALA A 65 1.36 -3.60 4.93
CA ALA A 65 1.41 -4.61 3.88
C ALA A 65 1.93 -5.98 4.36
N MET A 66 2.88 -6.01 5.31
CA MET A 66 3.41 -7.26 5.89
C MET A 66 2.46 -7.96 6.85
N ALA A 67 1.50 -7.23 7.44
CA ALA A 67 0.50 -7.84 8.32
C ALA A 67 -0.57 -8.61 7.55
N GLU A 68 -0.64 -8.43 6.23
CA GLU A 68 -1.56 -9.14 5.35
C GLU A 68 -0.93 -10.41 4.74
N PRO A 69 -1.72 -11.46 4.51
CA PRO A 69 -1.24 -12.66 3.85
C PRO A 69 -0.77 -12.39 2.41
N GLY A 70 0.43 -12.84 2.06
CA GLY A 70 0.94 -12.81 0.69
C GLY A 70 2.27 -12.05 0.53
N PRO A 71 2.76 -11.88 -0.70
CA PRO A 71 4.01 -11.17 -0.97
C PRO A 71 3.89 -9.68 -0.63
N ILE A 72 4.85 -9.16 0.13
CA ILE A 72 4.83 -7.76 0.60
C ILE A 72 4.77 -6.75 -0.56
N ASN A 73 5.50 -7.01 -1.64
CA ASN A 73 5.56 -6.09 -2.78
C ASN A 73 4.21 -6.02 -3.52
N ALA A 74 3.50 -7.14 -3.63
CA ALA A 74 2.13 -7.14 -4.15
C ALA A 74 1.15 -6.40 -3.21
N ARG A 75 1.32 -6.55 -1.89
CA ARG A 75 0.49 -5.89 -0.87
C ARG A 75 0.71 -4.38 -0.76
N CYS A 76 1.92 -3.91 -1.06
CA CYS A 76 2.21 -2.48 -1.20
C CYS A 76 2.11 -1.97 -2.65
N GLY A 77 1.80 -2.83 -3.61
CA GLY A 77 1.54 -2.49 -5.03
C GLY A 77 2.78 -2.26 -5.90
N LEU A 78 3.99 -2.50 -5.39
CA LEU A 78 5.23 -2.28 -6.13
C LEU A 78 5.66 -3.52 -6.92
N GLY A 79 6.11 -3.30 -8.16
CA GLY A 79 6.86 -4.30 -8.90
C GLY A 79 8.19 -4.63 -8.22
N ALA A 80 8.79 -5.78 -8.58
CA ALA A 80 9.99 -6.29 -7.93
C ALA A 80 11.17 -5.29 -7.96
N ASP A 81 11.46 -4.69 -9.12
CA ASP A 81 12.57 -3.75 -9.28
C ASP A 81 12.39 -2.48 -8.43
N ASP A 82 11.18 -1.91 -8.44
CA ASP A 82 10.85 -0.73 -7.63
C ASP A 82 10.92 -1.03 -6.15
N PHE A 83 10.43 -2.19 -5.75
CA PHE A 83 10.48 -2.63 -4.37
C PHE A 83 11.94 -2.77 -3.91
N VAL A 84 12.80 -3.42 -4.69
CA VAL A 84 14.24 -3.57 -4.40
C VAL A 84 14.93 -2.21 -4.30
N ALA A 85 14.67 -1.30 -5.25
CA ALA A 85 15.24 0.03 -5.25
C ALA A 85 14.83 0.83 -4.00
N LEU A 86 13.55 0.75 -3.61
CA LEU A 86 13.02 1.41 -2.41
C LEU A 86 13.67 0.87 -1.13
N VAL A 87 13.69 -0.46 -0.92
CA VAL A 87 14.24 -1.02 0.32
C VAL A 87 15.74 -0.83 0.42
N THR A 88 16.45 -0.83 -0.71
CA THR A 88 17.89 -0.53 -0.74
C THR A 88 18.16 0.92 -0.37
N SER A 89 17.30 1.85 -0.80
CA SER A 89 17.47 3.28 -0.54
C SER A 89 17.13 3.68 0.91
N PHE A 90 16.05 3.13 1.48
CA PHE A 90 15.53 3.58 2.78
C PHE A 90 15.79 2.61 3.95
N PHE A 91 16.00 1.33 3.65
CA PHE A 91 16.12 0.25 4.66
C PHE A 91 17.26 -0.74 4.34
N PRO A 92 18.49 -0.26 4.04
CA PRO A 92 19.58 -1.10 3.54
C PRO A 92 19.99 -2.22 4.50
N HIS A 93 19.77 -2.04 5.80
CA HIS A 93 20.10 -3.03 6.84
C HIS A 93 19.22 -4.30 6.79
N ILE A 94 18.07 -4.25 6.13
CA ILE A 94 17.15 -5.39 5.97
C ILE A 94 16.70 -5.63 4.53
N SER A 95 17.30 -4.93 3.57
CA SER A 95 16.93 -5.00 2.15
C SER A 95 16.93 -6.43 1.61
N VAL A 96 17.98 -7.21 1.90
CA VAL A 96 18.09 -8.62 1.47
C VAL A 96 16.91 -9.46 1.97
N LEU A 97 16.52 -9.31 3.23
CA LEU A 97 15.39 -10.04 3.80
C LEU A 97 14.08 -9.65 3.11
N LEU A 98 13.83 -8.36 2.95
CA LEU A 98 12.61 -7.87 2.29
C LEU A 98 12.53 -8.27 0.82
N SER A 99 13.64 -8.23 0.09
CA SER A 99 13.70 -8.68 -1.30
C SER A 99 13.36 -10.17 -1.44
N VAL A 100 13.76 -11.01 -0.48
CA VAL A 100 13.37 -12.44 -0.47
C VAL A 100 11.86 -12.60 -0.22
N LEU A 101 11.25 -11.72 0.57
CA LEU A 101 9.80 -11.73 0.82
C LEU A 101 8.99 -11.16 -0.37
N ALA A 102 9.63 -10.38 -1.22
CA ALA A 102 9.05 -9.78 -2.43
C ALA A 102 9.06 -10.75 -3.62
N SER A 103 8.40 -11.91 -3.47
CA SER A 103 8.35 -12.97 -4.49
C SER A 103 7.06 -12.99 -5.33
N GLY A 104 6.25 -11.93 -5.30
CA GLY A 104 4.99 -11.86 -6.05
C GLY A 104 5.04 -10.82 -7.16
N GLU A 105 4.10 -10.90 -8.09
CA GLU A 105 3.75 -9.77 -8.96
C GLU A 105 2.49 -9.11 -8.38
N PRO A 106 2.43 -7.77 -8.31
CA PRO A 106 1.19 -7.09 -7.94
C PRO A 106 0.10 -7.40 -8.97
N ASP A 107 -1.10 -7.67 -8.48
CA ASP A 107 -2.27 -7.83 -9.35
C ASP A 107 -2.61 -6.50 -10.04
N VAL A 108 -3.11 -6.60 -11.27
CA VAL A 108 -3.51 -5.42 -12.06
C VAL A 108 -4.94 -5.05 -11.68
N ASP A 109 -5.04 -4.22 -10.65
CA ASP A 109 -6.30 -3.58 -10.26
C ASP A 109 -6.48 -2.29 -11.08
N GLU A 110 -7.47 -2.27 -11.98
CA GLU A 110 -7.77 -1.12 -12.85
C GLU A 110 -8.15 0.13 -12.04
N GLU A 111 -8.87 -0.02 -10.91
CA GLU A 111 -9.24 1.12 -10.05
C GLU A 111 -8.01 1.69 -9.34
N ALA A 112 -7.13 0.81 -8.85
CA ALA A 112 -5.84 1.24 -8.33
C ALA A 112 -4.97 1.91 -9.41
N ALA A 113 -4.98 1.41 -10.65
CA ALA A 113 -4.24 2.02 -11.76
C ALA A 113 -4.74 3.45 -12.06
N MET A 114 -6.06 3.66 -12.09
CA MET A 114 -6.65 5.00 -12.28
C MET A 114 -6.24 5.97 -11.15
N VAL A 115 -6.30 5.54 -9.89
CA VAL A 115 -5.88 6.38 -8.76
C VAL A 115 -4.36 6.69 -8.82
N ARG A 116 -3.54 5.70 -9.20
CA ARG A 116 -2.09 5.90 -9.39
C ARG A 116 -1.84 6.96 -10.45
N ASP A 117 -2.52 6.87 -11.59
CA ASP A 117 -2.31 7.77 -12.72
C ASP A 117 -2.78 9.19 -12.38
N LEU A 118 -3.90 9.33 -11.64
CA LEU A 118 -4.33 10.60 -11.05
C LEU A 118 -3.27 11.21 -10.14
N LEU A 119 -2.68 10.42 -9.23
CA LEU A 119 -1.64 10.87 -8.31
C LEU A 119 -0.38 11.29 -9.09
N LEU A 120 0.05 10.51 -10.08
CA LEU A 120 1.21 10.81 -10.92
C LEU A 120 1.03 12.10 -11.72
N ALA A 121 -0.17 12.34 -12.26
CA ALA A 121 -0.50 13.57 -12.98
C ALA A 121 -0.37 14.83 -12.10
N HIS A 122 -0.52 14.69 -10.78
CA HIS A 122 -0.43 15.78 -9.81
C HIS A 122 0.85 15.72 -8.95
N ARG A 123 1.85 14.94 -9.36
CA ARG A 123 3.10 14.77 -8.60
C ARG A 123 3.88 16.07 -8.49
N SER A 124 4.33 16.40 -7.27
CA SER A 124 5.06 17.63 -6.93
C SER A 124 6.56 17.42 -6.66
N THR A 125 6.97 16.20 -6.29
CA THR A 125 8.37 15.89 -5.98
C THR A 125 9.08 15.22 -7.16
N PRO A 126 10.33 15.58 -7.46
CA PRO A 126 11.16 14.85 -8.43
C PRO A 126 11.59 13.48 -7.87
N GLY A 127 12.16 12.65 -8.76
CA GLY A 127 12.72 11.35 -8.39
C GLY A 127 11.69 10.25 -8.13
N GLU A 128 12.18 9.16 -7.54
CA GLU A 128 11.43 7.91 -7.43
C GLU A 128 10.44 7.88 -6.25
N VAL A 129 10.70 8.60 -5.16
CA VAL A 129 9.88 8.54 -3.94
C VAL A 129 8.41 8.88 -4.22
N GLY A 130 8.13 9.99 -4.89
CA GLY A 130 6.76 10.35 -5.25
C GLY A 130 6.11 9.36 -6.22
N ARG A 131 6.90 8.66 -7.06
CA ARG A 131 6.40 7.64 -7.98
C ARG A 131 6.05 6.35 -7.22
N TRP A 132 6.91 5.89 -6.33
CA TRP A 132 6.63 4.75 -5.45
C TRP A 132 5.41 5.02 -4.57
N LEU A 133 5.35 6.21 -3.95
CA LEU A 133 4.22 6.61 -3.12
C LEU A 133 2.91 6.68 -3.91
N ALA A 134 2.91 7.11 -5.19
CA ALA A 134 1.70 7.12 -6.00
C ALA A 134 1.13 5.69 -6.15
N THR A 135 2.00 4.74 -6.47
CA THR A 135 1.63 3.32 -6.59
C THR A 135 1.17 2.74 -5.26
N MET A 136 1.92 3.00 -4.18
CA MET A 136 1.60 2.47 -2.85
C MET A 136 0.28 3.05 -2.33
N VAL A 137 0.08 4.37 -2.41
CA VAL A 137 -1.17 5.02 -1.99
C VAL A 137 -2.35 4.50 -2.78
N ALA A 138 -2.21 4.35 -4.10
CA ALA A 138 -3.28 3.82 -4.93
C ALA A 138 -3.67 2.38 -4.57
N ARG A 139 -2.67 1.51 -4.32
CA ARG A 139 -2.94 0.13 -3.88
C ARG A 139 -3.64 0.09 -2.53
N ARG A 140 -3.18 0.88 -1.56
CA ARG A 140 -3.78 0.96 -0.21
C ARG A 140 -5.15 1.65 -0.22
N ALA A 141 -5.43 2.50 -1.21
CA ALA A 141 -6.76 3.12 -1.34
C ALA A 141 -7.89 2.12 -1.55
N MET A 142 -7.56 0.92 -2.06
CA MET A 142 -8.51 -0.18 -2.27
C MET A 142 -8.83 -1.00 -1.02
N GLU A 143 -8.05 -0.83 0.06
CA GLU A 143 -8.26 -1.52 1.33
C GLU A 143 -9.47 -0.92 2.11
N PRO A 144 -10.05 -1.65 3.10
CA PRO A 144 -11.34 -1.31 3.71
C PRO A 144 -11.39 -0.01 4.50
N ASP A 145 -10.32 0.37 5.18
CA ASP A 145 -10.42 1.37 6.24
C ASP A 145 -10.26 2.80 5.69
N HIS A 146 -10.02 3.78 6.57
CA HIS A 146 -9.64 5.11 6.08
C HIS A 146 -8.24 5.06 5.49
N LEU A 147 -7.98 5.90 4.48
CA LEU A 147 -6.71 5.82 3.75
C LEU A 147 -5.49 5.95 4.68
N TRP A 148 -5.56 6.74 5.74
CA TRP A 148 -4.44 6.87 6.66
C TRP A 148 -4.23 5.60 7.51
N GLU A 149 -5.30 4.91 7.91
CA GLU A 149 -5.25 3.61 8.61
C GLU A 149 -4.69 2.52 7.68
N ASP A 150 -5.18 2.45 6.45
CA ASP A 150 -4.69 1.48 5.47
C ASP A 150 -3.22 1.72 5.13
N LEU A 151 -2.74 2.96 5.15
CA LEU A 151 -1.33 3.30 4.99
C LEU A 151 -0.49 3.04 6.25
N GLY A 152 -1.11 2.73 7.39
CA GLY A 152 -0.45 2.55 8.67
C GLY A 152 0.05 3.85 9.32
N LEU A 153 -0.48 4.99 8.91
CA LEU A 153 -0.12 6.31 9.46
C LEU A 153 -0.77 6.52 10.84
N ARG A 154 -0.22 7.44 11.63
CA ARG A 154 -0.73 7.72 12.99
C ARG A 154 -2.10 8.38 12.95
N ASP A 155 -2.30 9.27 11.99
CA ASP A 155 -3.52 10.03 11.84
C ASP A 155 -3.67 10.64 10.44
N ARG A 156 -4.81 11.30 10.24
CA ARG A 156 -5.16 12.01 9.02
C ARG A 156 -4.24 13.21 8.70
N THR A 157 -3.60 13.81 9.70
CA THR A 157 -2.71 14.97 9.49
C THR A 157 -1.44 14.53 8.78
N GLU A 158 -0.92 13.35 9.08
CA GLU A 158 0.21 12.75 8.35
C GLU A 158 -0.16 12.44 6.91
N LEU A 159 -1.35 11.88 6.66
CA LEU A 159 -1.84 11.66 5.30
C LEU A 159 -1.96 12.99 4.53
N THR A 160 -2.48 14.03 5.17
CA THR A 160 -2.58 15.35 4.57
C THR A 160 -1.19 15.90 4.23
N ARG A 161 -0.20 15.74 5.12
CA ARG A 161 1.19 16.14 4.87
C ARG A 161 1.80 15.36 3.70
N LEU A 162 1.61 14.04 3.65
CA LEU A 162 2.03 13.16 2.55
C LEU A 162 1.50 13.66 1.21
N LEU A 163 0.19 13.90 1.14
CA LEU A 163 -0.45 14.34 -0.10
C LEU A 163 -0.05 15.77 -0.48
N MET A 164 0.05 16.70 0.47
CA MET A 164 0.51 18.06 0.21
C MET A 164 1.95 18.11 -0.33
N ARG A 165 2.81 17.24 0.19
CA ARG A 165 4.22 17.16 -0.21
C ARG A 165 4.39 16.54 -1.60
N HIS A 166 3.84 15.36 -1.82
CA HIS A 166 4.09 14.60 -3.05
C HIS A 166 3.06 14.83 -4.15
N PHE A 167 1.85 15.28 -3.82
CA PHE A 167 0.71 15.43 -4.73
C PHE A 167 0.00 16.78 -4.54
N GLY A 168 0.77 17.84 -4.32
CA GLY A 168 0.32 19.16 -3.85
C GLY A 168 -0.84 19.79 -4.64
N PRO A 169 -0.82 19.82 -6.00
CA PRO A 169 -1.97 20.26 -6.79
C PRO A 169 -3.27 19.56 -6.41
N LEU A 170 -3.27 18.22 -6.31
CA LEU A 170 -4.44 17.43 -5.94
C LEU A 170 -4.87 17.70 -4.49
N ALA A 171 -3.90 17.79 -3.57
CA ALA A 171 -4.18 18.00 -2.16
C ALA A 171 -4.80 19.39 -1.88
N ARG A 172 -4.34 20.44 -2.58
CA ARG A 172 -4.88 21.80 -2.46
C ARG A 172 -6.32 21.93 -2.96
N ASP A 173 -6.73 21.08 -3.89
CA ASP A 173 -8.11 21.06 -4.39
C ASP A 173 -9.10 20.49 -3.36
N ASN A 174 -8.65 19.73 -2.35
CA ASN A 174 -9.51 19.17 -1.30
C ASN A 174 -9.86 20.19 -0.19
N THR A 175 -10.32 21.37 -0.59
CA THR A 175 -10.56 22.55 0.26
C THR A 175 -11.60 22.34 1.37
N ARG A 176 -12.57 21.45 1.15
CA ARG A 176 -13.66 21.15 2.11
C ARG A 176 -13.40 19.91 2.96
N ASN A 177 -12.15 19.43 2.97
CA ASN A 177 -11.73 18.35 3.84
C ASN A 177 -12.50 17.04 3.62
N MET A 178 -12.83 16.72 2.37
CA MET A 178 -13.51 15.46 2.04
C MET A 178 -12.61 14.27 2.39
N ARG A 179 -13.21 13.13 2.73
CA ARG A 179 -12.46 11.86 2.88
C ARG A 179 -11.66 11.56 1.61
N TRP A 180 -10.38 11.26 1.75
CA TRP A 180 -9.43 11.22 0.62
C TRP A 180 -9.79 10.24 -0.50
N LYS A 181 -10.24 9.03 -0.15
CA LYS A 181 -10.69 8.03 -1.15
C LYS A 181 -11.88 8.54 -1.96
N ARG A 182 -12.84 9.21 -1.32
CA ARG A 182 -13.97 9.84 -2.01
C ARG A 182 -13.51 11.02 -2.86
N PHE A 183 -12.54 11.79 -2.38
CA PHE A 183 -11.95 12.89 -3.13
C PHE A 183 -11.29 12.39 -4.43
N PHE A 184 -10.49 11.32 -4.38
CA PHE A 184 -9.90 10.69 -5.56
C PHE A 184 -10.96 10.23 -6.56
N TYR A 185 -11.99 9.52 -6.08
CA TYR A 185 -13.06 9.06 -6.97
C TYR A 185 -13.80 10.23 -7.63
N ARG A 186 -14.01 11.34 -6.92
CA ARG A 186 -14.62 12.55 -7.51
C ARG A 186 -13.74 13.12 -8.62
N LYS A 187 -12.44 13.28 -8.38
CA LYS A 187 -11.50 13.80 -9.37
C LYS A 187 -11.44 12.92 -10.62
N LEU A 188 -11.44 11.60 -10.45
CA LEU A 188 -11.53 10.66 -11.57
C LEU A 188 -12.82 10.86 -12.38
N CYS A 189 -13.99 10.97 -11.71
CA CYS A 189 -15.24 11.25 -12.41
C CYS A 189 -15.21 12.60 -13.15
N GLU A 190 -14.67 13.64 -12.53
CA GLU A 190 -14.56 14.98 -13.12
C GLU A 190 -13.66 14.98 -14.37
N ASP A 191 -12.54 14.25 -14.33
CA ASP A 191 -11.62 14.11 -15.46
C ASP A 191 -12.28 13.37 -16.65
N ASP A 192 -13.20 12.44 -16.38
CA ASP A 192 -14.03 11.76 -17.38
C ASP A 192 -15.26 12.58 -17.84
N GLY A 193 -15.39 13.83 -17.36
CA GLY A 193 -16.53 14.70 -17.67
C GLY A 193 -17.85 14.26 -17.02
N MET A 194 -17.79 13.33 -16.05
CA MET A 194 -18.93 12.86 -15.30
C MET A 194 -19.17 13.70 -14.03
N VAL A 195 -20.45 13.88 -13.70
CA VAL A 195 -20.85 14.54 -12.46
C VAL A 195 -21.12 13.49 -11.39
N MET A 196 -20.25 13.41 -10.39
CA MET A 196 -20.39 12.46 -9.27
C MET A 196 -21.65 12.72 -8.41
N CYS A 197 -22.05 13.99 -8.27
CA CYS A 197 -23.15 14.40 -7.40
C CYS A 197 -24.04 15.42 -8.10
N SER A 198 -25.33 15.13 -8.19
CA SER A 198 -26.34 16.02 -8.77
C SER A 198 -26.85 17.09 -7.81
N ALA A 199 -26.50 17.03 -6.52
CA ALA A 199 -26.94 18.00 -5.53
C ALA A 199 -26.28 19.36 -5.79
N PRO A 200 -27.05 20.47 -5.86
CA PRO A 200 -26.51 21.80 -6.13
C PRO A 200 -25.64 22.32 -4.97
N VAL A 201 -25.84 21.79 -3.75
CA VAL A 201 -25.04 22.09 -2.56
C VAL A 201 -24.74 20.79 -1.83
N CYS A 202 -23.45 20.52 -1.53
CA CYS A 202 -23.04 19.25 -0.92
C CYS A 202 -23.75 18.96 0.42
N SER A 203 -24.01 19.97 1.25
CA SER A 203 -24.68 19.80 2.54
C SER A 203 -26.15 19.36 2.44
N GLN A 204 -26.74 19.41 1.24
CA GLN A 204 -28.10 18.93 0.96
C GLN A 204 -28.09 17.55 0.27
N CYS A 205 -26.91 16.97 0.04
CA CYS A 205 -26.78 15.63 -0.51
C CYS A 205 -27.06 14.59 0.58
N ASN A 206 -27.88 13.58 0.29
CA ASN A 206 -28.12 12.47 1.21
C ASN A 206 -26.84 11.70 1.57
N ASP A 207 -25.85 11.70 0.68
CA ASP A 207 -24.54 11.05 0.89
C ASP A 207 -23.51 11.99 1.55
N PHE A 208 -23.93 13.14 2.08
CA PHE A 208 -23.01 14.13 2.68
C PHE A 208 -22.15 13.52 3.79
N ALA A 209 -22.75 12.72 4.67
CA ALA A 209 -22.03 12.05 5.76
C ALA A 209 -20.99 11.05 5.23
N GLU A 210 -21.23 10.38 4.10
CA GLU A 210 -20.23 9.49 3.50
C GLU A 210 -19.02 10.25 2.93
N CYS A 211 -19.23 11.51 2.56
CA CYS A 211 -18.23 12.37 1.94
C CYS A 211 -17.43 13.19 2.97
N PHE A 212 -18.10 13.68 4.02
CA PHE A 212 -17.60 14.67 4.97
C PHE A 212 -17.85 14.31 6.44
N GLY A 213 -18.55 13.20 6.73
CA GLY A 213 -18.80 12.74 8.09
C GLY A 213 -17.54 12.23 8.77
N ASP A 214 -17.67 11.88 10.04
CA ASP A 214 -16.57 11.32 10.85
C ASP A 214 -15.90 10.15 10.13
N GLU A 215 -14.61 9.96 10.30
CA GLU A 215 -13.91 8.81 9.73
C GLU A 215 -14.21 7.56 10.58
N SER A 216 -15.49 7.25 10.79
CA SER A 216 -15.97 5.99 11.37
C SER A 216 -16.55 5.10 10.27
N GLY A 217 -16.18 3.82 10.28
CA GLY A 217 -16.64 2.82 9.31
C GLY A 217 -15.84 2.73 8.00
N GLU A 218 -16.33 1.87 7.11
CA GLU A 218 -15.61 1.36 5.94
C GLU A 218 -15.68 2.26 4.69
N SER A 219 -14.63 2.24 3.85
CA SER A 219 -14.55 2.98 2.58
C SER A 219 -15.35 2.35 1.43
N ARG A 220 -15.96 3.20 0.58
CA ARG A 220 -16.71 2.76 -0.62
C ARG A 220 -15.85 2.08 -1.69
N MET A 221 -14.57 2.44 -1.82
CA MET A 221 -13.66 1.76 -2.77
C MET A 221 -13.56 0.28 -2.42
N ALA A 222 -13.32 -0.03 -1.14
CA ALA A 222 -13.32 -1.41 -0.68
C ALA A 222 -14.68 -2.09 -0.74
N GLY A 223 -15.76 -1.34 -0.49
CA GLY A 223 -17.14 -1.83 -0.69
C GLY A 223 -17.34 -2.37 -2.10
N ARG A 224 -16.98 -1.58 -3.12
CA ARG A 224 -17.09 -1.98 -4.52
C ARG A 224 -16.18 -3.13 -4.88
N ARG A 225 -14.93 -3.15 -4.40
CA ARG A 225 -14.02 -4.27 -4.60
C ARG A 225 -14.60 -5.58 -4.06
N ARG A 226 -15.12 -5.59 -2.83
CA ARG A 226 -15.78 -6.77 -2.25
C ARG A 226 -16.99 -7.20 -3.05
N GLU A 227 -17.82 -6.27 -3.53
CA GLU A 227 -18.95 -6.61 -4.40
C GLU A 227 -18.49 -7.29 -5.69
N ILE A 228 -17.40 -6.81 -6.30
CA ILE A 228 -16.82 -7.42 -7.50
C ILE A 228 -16.27 -8.82 -7.19
N GLU A 229 -15.49 -8.96 -6.11
CA GLU A 229 -14.93 -10.24 -5.67
C GLU A 229 -16.04 -11.26 -5.33
N GLN A 230 -17.12 -10.84 -4.67
CA GLN A 230 -18.28 -11.68 -4.35
C GLN A 230 -19.07 -12.09 -5.61
N ARG A 231 -19.24 -11.17 -6.57
CA ARG A 231 -19.86 -11.48 -7.87
C ARG A 231 -19.00 -12.47 -8.65
N ALA A 232 -17.68 -12.31 -8.66
CA ALA A 232 -16.76 -13.25 -9.29
C ALA A 232 -16.82 -14.64 -8.63
N ALA A 233 -16.96 -14.71 -7.30
CA ALA A 233 -17.08 -15.96 -6.55
C ALA A 233 -18.45 -16.65 -6.70
N GLY A 234 -19.53 -15.89 -6.94
CA GLY A 234 -20.90 -16.41 -7.08
C GLY A 234 -21.31 -16.86 -8.49
N VAL A 235 -20.41 -16.73 -9.48
CA VAL A 235 -20.65 -17.13 -10.89
C VAL A 235 -20.04 -18.52 -11.21
N SER A 236 -19.65 -19.31 -10.19
CA SER A 236 -19.26 -20.72 -10.34
C SER A 236 -20.42 -21.70 -10.17
#